data_AF-A0AAW6VNC2-F1
#
_entry.id   AF-A0AAW6VNC2-F1
#
_cell.length_a   1.000
_cell.length_b   1.000
_cell.length_c   1.000
_cell.angle_alpha   90.00
_cell.angle_beta   90.00
_cell.angle_gamma   90.00
#
_symmetry.space_group_name_H-M   'P 1'
#
loop_
_entity.id
_entity.type
_entity.pdbx_description
1 polymer ?
#
loop_
_entity_poly.entity_id
_entity_poly.type
_entity_poly.pdbx_seq_one_letter_code
_entity_poly.pdbx_strand_id
1 'polypeptide(L)'
;MEDNISKKNLWQFKTAKAGVNLLNLQVKNANSYNELLEILNNISNYFIKIGNEKNIRVNKNLTVFIEFFKAEAGKKRDMETVINKAKSKRLSFKKSYKDYIEDYLILSKRGYSSREISAYSEKHFKIKVSKTTINKVLKEHKGEN
;
A
#
# COMPACT_ATOMS: atom_id res chain seq x y z
N MET A 1 38.71 33.67 -11.88
CA MET A 1 38.04 32.44 -12.34
C MET A 1 36.99 31.92 -11.35
N GLU A 2 37.20 32.06 -10.04
CA GLU A 2 36.26 31.63 -8.99
C GLU A 2 34.86 32.30 -9.08
N ASP A 3 34.79 33.58 -9.43
CA ASP A 3 33.52 34.31 -9.57
C ASP A 3 32.57 33.75 -10.63
N ASN A 4 33.09 33.18 -11.72
CA ASN A 4 32.27 32.61 -12.79
C ASN A 4 31.69 31.24 -12.40
N ILE A 5 32.42 30.46 -11.60
CA ILE A 5 31.96 29.17 -11.09
C ILE A 5 30.88 29.39 -10.02
N SER A 6 31.08 30.37 -9.15
CA SER A 6 30.09 30.78 -8.14
C SER A 6 28.77 31.24 -8.79
N LYS A 7 28.83 32.12 -9.80
CA LYS A 7 27.65 32.57 -10.55
C LYS A 7 26.93 31.43 -11.28
N LYS A 8 27.68 30.50 -11.89
CA LYS A 8 27.13 29.31 -12.56
C LYS A 8 26.39 28.40 -11.58
N ASN A 9 26.98 28.12 -10.43
CA ASN A 9 26.37 27.27 -9.41
C ASN A 9 25.12 27.93 -8.80
N LEU A 10 25.15 29.24 -8.58
CA LEU A 10 23.99 29.99 -8.09
C LEU A 10 22.83 29.98 -9.09
N TRP A 11 23.12 30.11 -10.38
CA TRP A 11 22.14 30.02 -11.46
C TRP A 11 21.54 28.61 -11.54
N GLN A 12 22.37 27.57 -11.52
CA GLN A 12 21.91 26.18 -11.50
C GLN A 12 20.99 25.88 -10.32
N PHE A 13 21.35 26.37 -9.12
CA PHE A 13 20.54 26.23 -7.93
C PHE A 13 19.20 26.95 -8.04
N LYS A 14 19.18 28.19 -8.54
CA LYS A 14 17.93 28.95 -8.77
C LYS A 14 17.01 28.22 -9.75
N THR A 15 17.55 27.71 -10.85
CA THR A 15 16.79 26.97 -11.86
C THR A 15 16.25 25.65 -11.31
N ALA A 16 17.06 24.91 -10.54
CA ALA A 16 16.61 23.68 -9.88
C ALA A 16 15.48 23.96 -8.88
N LYS A 17 15.60 25.00 -8.07
CA LYS A 17 14.57 25.42 -7.11
C LYS A 17 13.26 25.80 -7.80
N ALA A 18 13.33 26.52 -8.93
CA ALA A 18 12.17 26.86 -9.73
C ALA A 18 11.48 25.61 -10.30
N GLY A 19 12.25 24.66 -10.82
CA GLY A 19 11.73 23.37 -11.32
C GLY A 19 11.02 22.55 -10.24
N VAL A 20 11.61 22.46 -9.04
CA VAL A 20 10.98 21.76 -7.89
C VAL A 20 9.67 22.43 -7.47
N ASN A 21 9.62 23.77 -7.47
CA ASN A 21 8.39 24.49 -7.13
C ASN A 21 7.28 24.26 -8.15
N LEU A 22 7.61 24.25 -9.44
CA LEU A 22 6.65 23.97 -10.52
C LEU A 22 6.07 22.56 -10.40
N LEU A 23 6.92 21.57 -10.11
CA LEU A 23 6.51 20.19 -9.86
C LEU A 23 5.59 20.06 -8.64
N ASN A 24 5.93 20.74 -7.54
CA ASN A 24 5.09 20.78 -6.35
C ASN A 24 3.72 21.40 -6.62
N LEU A 25 3.66 22.46 -7.42
CA LEU A 25 2.38 23.08 -7.84
C LEU A 25 1.54 22.14 -8.68
N GLN A 26 2.15 21.45 -9.66
CA GLN A 26 1.45 20.46 -10.49
C GLN A 26 0.87 19.31 -9.65
N VAL A 27 1.65 18.77 -8.70
CA VAL A 27 1.20 17.71 -7.80
C VAL A 27 0.07 18.19 -6.88
N LYS A 28 0.18 19.41 -6.32
CA LYS A 28 -0.87 19.98 -5.46
C LYS A 28 -2.18 20.23 -6.19
N ASN A 29 -2.12 20.54 -7.48
CA ASN A 29 -3.29 20.85 -8.31
C ASN A 29 -3.88 19.62 -9.01
N ALA A 30 -3.28 18.43 -8.84
CA ALA A 30 -3.82 17.19 -9.38
C ALA A 30 -5.11 16.82 -8.62
N ASN A 31 -6.21 16.68 -9.34
CA ASN A 31 -7.54 16.38 -8.79
C ASN A 31 -7.93 14.91 -8.94
N SER A 32 -7.09 14.12 -9.61
CA SER A 32 -7.31 12.69 -9.77
C SER A 32 -6.02 11.89 -9.67
N TYR A 33 -6.19 10.61 -9.34
CA TYR A 33 -5.09 9.64 -9.34
C TYR A 33 -4.42 9.53 -10.71
N ASN A 34 -5.20 9.58 -11.80
CA ASN A 34 -4.69 9.47 -13.16
C ASN A 34 -3.82 10.68 -13.55
N GLU A 35 -4.25 11.90 -13.19
CA GLU A 35 -3.45 13.12 -13.39
C GLU A 35 -2.14 13.08 -12.62
N LEU A 36 -2.18 12.63 -11.37
CA LEU A 36 -0.96 12.47 -10.57
C LEU A 36 -0.01 11.44 -11.20
N LEU A 37 -0.55 10.35 -11.74
CA LEU A 37 0.21 9.30 -12.42
C LEU A 37 0.87 9.82 -13.71
N GLU A 38 0.16 10.66 -14.46
CA GLU A 38 0.67 11.31 -15.66
C GLU A 38 1.81 12.28 -15.34
N ILE A 39 1.65 13.12 -14.32
CA ILE A 39 2.68 14.04 -13.84
C ILE A 39 3.96 13.27 -13.48
N LEU A 40 3.83 12.19 -12.70
CA LEU A 40 4.97 11.36 -12.28
C LEU A 40 5.65 10.64 -13.45
N ASN A 41 4.89 10.16 -14.43
CA ASN A 41 5.43 9.55 -15.64
C ASN A 41 6.22 10.55 -16.48
N ASN A 42 5.70 11.76 -16.66
CA ASN A 42 6.36 12.82 -17.41
C ASN A 42 7.70 13.22 -16.78
N ILE A 43 7.75 13.34 -15.46
CA ILE A 43 8.98 13.60 -14.70
C ILE A 43 9.99 12.47 -14.90
N SER A 44 9.54 11.23 -14.75
CA SER A 44 10.40 10.04 -14.86
C SER A 44 11.00 9.93 -16.27
N ASN A 45 10.19 10.14 -17.31
CA ASN A 45 10.63 10.15 -18.70
C ASN A 45 11.65 11.26 -18.97
N TYR A 46 11.47 12.44 -18.38
CA TYR A 46 12.42 13.54 -18.53
C TYR A 46 13.79 13.21 -17.92
N PHE A 47 13.82 12.64 -16.71
CA PHE A 47 15.08 12.20 -16.08
C PHE A 47 15.76 11.07 -16.86
N ILE A 48 14.99 10.12 -17.39
CA ILE A 48 15.51 9.05 -18.25
C ILE A 48 16.10 9.62 -19.53
N LYS A 49 15.38 10.55 -20.19
CA LYS A 49 15.85 11.24 -21.40
C LYS A 49 17.17 11.96 -21.15
N ILE A 50 17.25 12.79 -20.11
CA ILE A 50 18.48 13.52 -19.75
C ILE A 50 19.60 12.56 -19.35
N GLY A 51 19.28 11.47 -18.64
CA GLY A 51 20.23 10.43 -18.26
C GLY A 51 20.81 9.68 -19.47
N ASN A 52 20.00 9.49 -20.52
CA ASN A 52 20.41 8.89 -21.79
C ASN A 52 21.12 9.89 -22.71
N GLU A 53 20.73 11.16 -22.73
CA GLU A 53 21.40 12.19 -23.54
C GLU A 53 22.79 12.55 -22.98
N LYS A 54 22.98 12.49 -21.65
CA LYS A 54 24.27 12.74 -21.00
C LYS A 54 25.17 11.52 -20.91
N ASN A 55 24.66 10.32 -21.18
CA ASN A 55 25.46 9.10 -21.29
C ASN A 55 25.50 8.65 -22.75
N ILE A 56 26.67 8.68 -23.40
CA ILE A 56 26.88 8.16 -24.77
C ILE A 56 26.53 6.66 -24.92
N ARG A 57 26.30 5.95 -23.80
CA ARG A 57 25.84 4.55 -23.75
C ARG A 57 24.68 4.42 -22.76
N VAL A 58 23.68 3.61 -23.12
CA VAL A 58 22.57 3.22 -22.22
C VAL A 58 23.15 2.81 -20.86
N ASN A 59 22.71 3.49 -19.80
CA ASN A 59 23.19 3.23 -18.45
C ASN A 59 22.69 1.84 -18.01
N LYS A 60 23.54 0.82 -18.20
CA LYS A 60 23.25 -0.59 -17.91
C LYS A 60 22.75 -0.80 -16.48
N ASN A 61 23.21 0.00 -15.52
CA ASN A 61 22.76 -0.08 -14.14
C ASN A 61 21.30 0.39 -14.00
N LEU A 62 20.88 1.40 -14.75
CA LEU A 62 19.49 1.86 -14.79
C LEU A 62 18.59 0.80 -15.44
N THR A 63 19.04 0.15 -16.51
CA THR A 63 18.32 -0.96 -17.16
C THR A 63 18.15 -2.14 -16.20
N VAL A 64 19.22 -2.56 -15.52
CA VAL A 64 19.17 -3.63 -14.51
C VAL A 64 18.23 -3.26 -13.37
N PHE A 65 18.24 -2.01 -12.92
CA PHE A 65 17.35 -1.53 -11.86
C PHE A 65 15.88 -1.52 -12.30
N ILE A 66 15.58 -1.10 -13.53
CA ILE A 66 14.23 -1.15 -14.11
C ILE A 66 13.73 -2.60 -14.23
N GLU A 67 14.57 -3.52 -14.71
CA GLU A 67 14.22 -4.94 -14.85
C GLU A 67 14.03 -5.61 -13.48
N PHE A 68 14.88 -5.30 -12.50
CA PHE A 68 14.67 -5.70 -11.11
C PHE A 68 13.33 -5.18 -10.56
N PHE A 69 13.00 -3.91 -10.80
CA PHE A 69 11.75 -3.33 -10.34
C PHE A 69 10.53 -3.95 -11.03
N LYS A 70 10.60 -4.28 -12.33
CA LYS A 70 9.52 -4.98 -13.04
C LYS A 70 9.30 -6.38 -12.49
N ALA A 71 10.38 -7.13 -12.25
CA ALA A 71 10.33 -8.47 -11.68
C ALA A 71 9.78 -8.47 -10.24
N GLU A 72 10.20 -7.52 -9.41
CA GLU A 72 9.74 -7.40 -8.03
C GLU A 72 8.36 -6.74 -7.90
N ALA A 73 8.00 -5.81 -8.79
CA ALA A 73 6.65 -5.26 -8.86
C ALA A 73 5.64 -6.34 -9.25
N GLY A 74 6.00 -7.26 -10.16
CA GLY A 74 5.18 -8.43 -10.48
C GLY A 74 4.91 -9.31 -9.25
N LYS A 75 5.93 -9.57 -8.43
CA LYS A 75 5.80 -10.35 -7.18
C LYS A 75 5.01 -9.65 -6.08
N LYS A 76 5.00 -8.30 -6.05
CA LYS A 76 4.27 -7.51 -5.05
C LYS A 76 2.88 -7.06 -5.50
N ARG A 77 2.54 -7.18 -6.79
CA ARG A 77 1.24 -6.81 -7.37
C ARG A 77 0.35 -7.99 -7.73
N ASP A 78 0.83 -9.22 -7.58
CA ASP A 78 -0.06 -10.37 -7.62
C ASP A 78 -1.16 -10.17 -6.56
N MET A 79 -2.39 -10.00 -7.04
CA MET A 79 -3.54 -9.61 -6.24
C MET A 79 -3.77 -10.65 -5.14
N GLU A 80 -3.49 -11.91 -5.44
CA GLU A 80 -3.58 -13.02 -4.51
C GLU A 80 -2.51 -12.90 -3.40
N THR A 81 -1.26 -12.59 -3.74
CA THR A 81 -0.19 -12.31 -2.77
C THR A 81 -0.47 -11.08 -1.89
N VAL A 82 -1.06 -10.01 -2.43
CA VAL A 82 -1.48 -8.82 -1.67
C VAL A 82 -2.62 -9.14 -0.70
N ILE A 83 -3.64 -9.85 -1.19
CA ILE A 83 -4.77 -10.32 -0.36
C ILE A 83 -4.27 -11.25 0.74
N ASN A 84 -3.36 -12.18 0.42
CA ASN A 84 -2.82 -13.12 1.39
C ASN A 84 -1.96 -12.42 2.45
N LYS A 85 -1.17 -11.41 2.08
CA LYS A 85 -0.43 -10.57 3.05
C LYS A 85 -1.36 -9.72 3.91
N ALA A 86 -2.43 -9.15 3.34
CA ALA A 86 -3.42 -8.38 4.09
C ALA A 86 -4.23 -9.27 5.06
N LYS A 87 -4.66 -10.45 4.60
CA LYS A 87 -5.31 -11.49 5.45
C LYS A 87 -4.37 -11.97 6.56
N SER A 88 -3.12 -12.28 6.22
CA SER A 88 -2.08 -12.69 7.18
C SER A 88 -1.83 -11.63 8.25
N LYS A 89 -1.66 -10.35 7.86
CA LYS A 89 -1.53 -9.24 8.82
C LYS A 89 -2.79 -9.04 9.66
N ARG A 90 -3.99 -9.12 9.07
CA ARG A 90 -5.25 -9.00 9.83
C ARG A 90 -5.38 -10.13 10.86
N LEU A 91 -4.93 -11.34 10.55
CA LEU A 91 -4.92 -12.48 11.47
C LEU A 91 -3.78 -12.40 12.51
N SER A 92 -2.64 -11.76 12.21
CA SER A 92 -1.50 -11.68 13.14
C SER A 92 -1.75 -10.78 14.36
N PHE A 93 -2.69 -9.82 14.27
CA PHE A 93 -3.06 -8.95 15.38
C PHE A 93 -4.23 -9.48 16.23
N LYS A 94 -5.01 -10.43 15.70
CA LYS A 94 -6.17 -11.01 16.38
C LYS A 94 -5.78 -12.30 17.11
N LYS A 95 -5.65 -12.24 18.43
CA LYS A 95 -5.14 -13.35 19.28
C LYS A 95 -6.22 -14.00 20.14
N SER A 96 -7.35 -13.34 20.34
CA SER A 96 -8.42 -13.78 21.24
C SER A 96 -9.76 -13.82 20.53
N TYR A 97 -10.72 -14.57 21.10
CA TYR A 97 -12.09 -14.59 20.58
C TYR A 97 -12.74 -13.19 20.56
N LYS A 98 -12.31 -12.29 21.46
CA LYS A 98 -12.81 -10.91 21.52
C LYS A 98 -12.52 -10.13 20.23
N ASP A 99 -11.42 -10.46 19.56
CA ASP A 99 -11.01 -9.79 18.32
C ASP A 99 -11.89 -10.19 17.13
N TYR A 100 -12.70 -11.25 17.27
CA TYR A 100 -13.57 -11.81 16.24
C TYR A 100 -15.06 -11.62 16.54
N ILE A 101 -15.40 -10.76 17.51
CA ILE A 101 -16.80 -10.48 17.88
C ILE A 101 -17.62 -10.01 16.67
N GLU A 102 -17.10 -9.07 15.88
CA GLU A 102 -17.78 -8.61 14.65
C GLU A 102 -17.99 -9.75 13.66
N ASP A 103 -16.99 -10.61 13.49
CA ASP A 103 -17.06 -11.76 12.59
C ASP A 103 -18.16 -12.75 13.08
N TYR A 104 -18.29 -12.97 14.40
CA TYR A 104 -19.37 -13.79 14.98
C TYR A 104 -20.76 -13.17 14.78
N LEU A 105 -20.90 -11.86 14.92
CA LEU A 105 -22.17 -11.16 14.68
C LEU A 105 -22.60 -11.28 13.22
N ILE A 106 -21.67 -11.18 12.27
CA ILE A 106 -21.95 -11.37 10.84
C ILE A 106 -22.42 -12.81 10.58
N LEU A 107 -21.74 -13.82 11.15
CA LEU A 107 -22.16 -15.22 11.00
C LEU A 107 -23.55 -15.46 11.61
N SER A 108 -23.84 -14.88 12.78
CA SER A 108 -25.18 -14.98 13.37
C SER A 108 -26.26 -14.34 12.49
N LYS A 109 -26.00 -13.17 11.89
CA LYS A 109 -26.91 -12.52 10.93
C LYS A 109 -27.15 -13.38 9.68
N ARG A 110 -26.20 -14.22 9.30
CA ARG A 110 -26.31 -15.18 8.19
C ARG A 110 -27.03 -16.48 8.57
N GLY A 111 -27.50 -16.60 9.82
CA GLY A 111 -28.29 -17.75 10.29
C GLY A 111 -27.48 -18.87 10.94
N TYR A 112 -26.17 -18.72 11.12
CA TYR A 112 -25.35 -19.73 11.80
C TYR A 112 -25.67 -19.78 13.30
N SER A 113 -25.82 -20.99 13.84
CA SER A 113 -26.00 -21.23 15.27
C SER A 113 -24.71 -20.99 16.05
N SER A 114 -24.83 -20.75 17.36
CA SER A 114 -23.66 -20.56 18.25
C SER A 114 -22.68 -21.75 18.23
N ARG A 115 -23.17 -22.96 17.95
CA ARG A 115 -22.33 -24.16 17.82
C ARG A 115 -21.53 -24.14 16.51
N GLU A 116 -22.16 -23.74 15.41
CA GLU A 116 -21.49 -23.64 14.11
C GLU A 116 -20.48 -22.50 14.09
N ILE A 117 -20.78 -21.37 14.73
CA ILE A 117 -19.84 -20.26 14.88
C ILE A 117 -18.62 -20.67 15.71
N SER A 118 -18.82 -21.43 16.79
CA SER A 118 -17.74 -21.98 17.62
C SER A 118 -16.82 -22.90 16.80
N ALA A 119 -17.40 -23.82 16.02
CA ALA A 119 -16.63 -24.69 15.11
C ALA A 119 -15.91 -23.91 14.00
N TYR A 120 -16.56 -22.87 13.45
CA TYR A 120 -15.98 -21.99 12.44
C TYR A 120 -14.76 -21.24 12.99
N SER A 121 -14.85 -20.72 14.21
CA SER A 121 -13.76 -20.04 14.90
C SER A 121 -12.54 -20.93 15.07
N GLU A 122 -12.74 -22.18 15.51
CA GLU A 122 -11.64 -23.12 15.69
C GLU A 122 -10.99 -23.48 14.34
N LYS A 123 -11.80 -23.72 13.31
CA LYS A 123 -11.32 -24.12 11.98
C LYS A 123 -10.62 -23.00 11.19
N HIS A 124 -11.19 -21.80 11.20
CA HIS A 124 -10.76 -20.70 10.32
C HIS A 124 -9.98 -19.61 11.03
N PHE A 125 -10.28 -19.33 12.29
CA PHE A 125 -9.54 -18.32 13.09
C PHE A 125 -8.47 -18.97 13.97
N LYS A 126 -8.45 -20.30 14.08
CA LYS A 126 -7.58 -21.05 15.00
C LYS A 126 -7.77 -20.61 16.46
N ILE A 127 -8.98 -20.16 16.80
CA ILE A 127 -9.37 -19.73 18.16
C ILE A 127 -10.41 -20.69 18.71
N LYS A 128 -10.05 -21.37 19.80
CA LYS A 128 -10.97 -22.23 20.54
C LYS A 128 -11.86 -21.38 21.44
N VAL A 129 -13.15 -21.35 21.15
CA VAL A 129 -14.16 -20.61 21.91
C VAL A 129 -15.41 -21.46 22.06
N SER A 130 -15.97 -21.54 23.27
CA SER A 130 -17.12 -22.39 23.53
C SER A 130 -18.42 -21.81 22.95
N LYS A 131 -19.38 -22.68 22.62
CA LYS A 131 -20.72 -22.24 22.17
C LYS A 131 -21.43 -21.34 23.19
N THR A 132 -21.19 -21.54 24.49
CA THR A 132 -21.80 -20.73 25.56
C THR A 132 -21.20 -19.34 25.58
N THR A 133 -19.88 -19.21 25.40
CA THR A 133 -19.19 -17.92 25.23
C THR A 133 -19.71 -17.18 24.00
N ILE A 134 -19.84 -17.85 22.85
CA ILE A 134 -20.42 -17.24 21.65
C ILE A 134 -21.85 -16.76 21.90
N ASN A 135 -22.69 -17.60 22.51
CA ASN A 135 -24.07 -17.24 22.80
C ASN A 135 -24.17 -16.01 23.70
N LYS A 136 -23.31 -15.92 24.73
CA LYS A 136 -23.23 -14.75 25.62
C LYS A 136 -22.86 -13.48 24.86
N VAL A 137 -21.82 -13.53 24.02
CA VAL A 137 -21.39 -12.40 23.17
C VAL A 137 -22.50 -11.95 22.23
N LEU A 138 -23.21 -12.90 21.60
CA LEU A 138 -24.30 -12.58 20.68
C LEU A 138 -25.49 -11.93 21.40
N LYS A 139 -25.83 -12.39 22.61
CA LYS A 139 -26.90 -11.80 23.44
C LYS A 139 -26.55 -10.39 23.91
N GLU A 140 -25.35 -10.21 24.46
CA GLU A 140 -24.84 -8.91 24.93
C GLU A 140 -24.89 -7.84 23.82
N HIS A 141 -24.61 -8.22 22.57
CA HIS A 141 -24.63 -7.29 21.44
C HIS A 141 -25.96 -7.19 20.70
N LYS A 142 -26.93 -8.09 20.96
CA LYS A 142 -28.31 -7.96 20.47
C LYS A 142 -29.21 -7.18 21.44
N GLY A 143 -28.71 -6.84 22.62
CA GLY A 143 -29.51 -6.18 23.67
C GLY A 143 -30.50 -7.14 24.35
N GLU A 144 -30.30 -8.44 24.21
CA GLU A 144 -31.13 -9.50 24.80
C GLU A 144 -30.47 -9.94 26.13
N ASN A 145 -30.63 -9.14 27.18
CA ASN A 145 -30.31 -9.56 28.55
C ASN A 145 -31.53 -10.21 29.22
#